data_AF-A0A352GPC8-F1
#
_entry.id   AF-A0A352GPC8-F1
#
_cell.length_a   1.000
_cell.length_b   1.000
_cell.length_c   1.000
_cell.angle_alpha   90.00
_cell.angle_beta   90.00
_cell.angle_gamma   90.00
#
_symmetry.space_group_name_H-M   'P 1'
#
loop_
_entity.id
_entity.type
_entity.pdbx_description
1 polymer ?
#
loop_
_entity_poly.entity_id
_entity_poly.type
_entity_poly.pdbx_seq_one_letter_code
_entity_poly.pdbx_strand_id
1 'polypeptide(L)'
;MSRPPKRKPADDLRQLLLERMEACQTAEALNNQVILPFIQALEDVCGARGYVLNIYGEQANLTFTGDEDAAEEIYALIESYLDSRTEA
;
A
#
# COMPACT_ATOMS: atom_id res chain seq x y z
N MET A 1 -32.51 -1.54 -24.83
CA MET A 1 -31.09 -1.66 -24.45
C MET A 1 -30.93 -1.15 -23.03
N SER A 2 -30.67 -2.03 -22.07
CA SER A 2 -30.50 -1.65 -20.67
C SER A 2 -29.15 -0.95 -20.50
N ARG A 3 -29.15 0.25 -19.90
CA ARG A 3 -27.93 0.97 -19.54
C ARG A 3 -27.07 0.08 -18.64
N PRO A 4 -25.74 0.01 -18.85
CA PRO A 4 -24.89 -0.72 -17.93
C PRO A 4 -25.01 -0.10 -16.53
N PRO A 5 -24.98 -0.92 -15.48
CA PRO A 5 -25.08 -0.43 -14.11
C PRO A 5 -23.94 0.58 -13.87
N LYS A 6 -24.27 1.75 -13.31
CA LYS A 6 -23.26 2.73 -12.88
C LYS A 6 -22.37 2.05 -11.85
N ARG A 7 -21.08 1.88 -12.19
CA ARG A 7 -20.06 1.39 -11.26
C ARG A 7 -19.93 2.38 -10.10
N LYS A 8 -19.67 1.88 -8.90
CA LYS A 8 -19.48 2.74 -7.73
C LYS A 8 -18.09 3.39 -7.83
N PRO A 9 -17.89 4.63 -7.36
CA PRO A 9 -16.61 5.34 -7.50
C PRO A 9 -15.39 4.58 -6.93
N ALA A 10 -15.58 3.78 -5.87
CA ALA A 10 -14.53 2.95 -5.29
C ALA A 10 -14.12 1.77 -6.21
N ASP A 11 -15.07 1.22 -6.97
CA ASP A 11 -14.81 0.17 -7.96
C ASP A 11 -13.98 0.73 -9.13
N ASP A 12 -14.20 2.01 -9.48
CA ASP A 12 -13.48 2.68 -10.56
C ASP A 12 -12.01 2.99 -10.19
N LEU A 13 -11.74 3.43 -8.95
CA LEU A 13 -10.37 3.67 -8.50
C LEU A 13 -9.57 2.38 -8.39
N ARG A 14 -10.15 1.33 -7.82
CA ARG A 14 -9.47 0.03 -7.71
C ARG A 14 -9.14 -0.53 -9.09
N GLN A 15 -10.07 -0.45 -10.03
CA GLN A 15 -9.86 -0.90 -11.41
C GLN A 15 -8.75 -0.10 -12.10
N LEU A 16 -8.74 1.23 -11.93
CA LEU A 16 -7.69 2.09 -12.47
C LEU A 16 -6.30 1.75 -11.92
N LEU A 17 -6.19 1.49 -10.62
CA LEU A 17 -4.93 1.12 -10.00
C LEU A 17 -4.44 -0.23 -10.53
N LEU A 18 -5.31 -1.23 -10.64
CA LEU A 18 -4.97 -2.53 -11.23
C LEU A 18 -4.47 -2.39 -12.67
N GLU A 19 -5.18 -1.64 -13.52
CA GLU A 19 -4.77 -1.41 -14.91
C GLU A 19 -3.40 -0.74 -15.01
N ARG A 20 -3.10 0.21 -14.11
CA ARG A 20 -1.77 0.84 -14.07
C ARG A 20 -0.68 -0.09 -13.58
N MET A 21 -0.96 -0.93 -12.57
CA MET A 21 0.00 -1.90 -12.06
C MET A 21 0.31 -2.98 -13.10
N GLU A 22 -0.71 -3.49 -13.80
CA GLU A 22 -0.56 -4.50 -14.86
C GLU A 22 0.21 -3.97 -16.07
N ALA A 23 0.16 -2.66 -16.34
CA ALA A 23 0.92 -2.03 -17.41
C ALA A 23 2.44 -1.93 -17.11
N CYS A 24 2.87 -2.10 -15.87
CA CYS A 24 4.29 -2.06 -15.49
C CYS A 24 4.98 -3.38 -15.83
N GLN A 25 5.94 -3.32 -16.76
CA GLN A 25 6.66 -4.53 -17.24
C GLN A 25 7.71 -5.06 -16.27
N THR A 26 8.11 -4.27 -15.27
CA THR A 26 9.12 -4.64 -14.27
C THR A 26 8.68 -4.25 -12.87
N ALA A 27 9.24 -4.93 -11.87
CA ALA A 27 9.01 -4.60 -10.46
C ALA A 27 9.48 -3.18 -10.11
N GLU A 28 10.59 -2.74 -10.69
CA GLU A 28 11.09 -1.36 -10.53
C GLU A 28 10.11 -0.33 -11.10
N ALA A 29 9.54 -0.58 -12.28
CA ALA A 29 8.53 0.29 -12.87
C ALA A 29 7.25 0.32 -12.02
N LEU A 30 6.79 -0.84 -11.53
CA LEU A 30 5.64 -0.93 -10.64
C LEU A 30 5.85 -0.11 -9.35
N ASN A 31 7.04 -0.26 -8.74
CA ASN A 31 7.39 0.45 -7.52
C ASN A 31 7.43 1.96 -7.74
N ASN A 32 8.17 2.42 -8.76
CA ASN A 32 8.43 3.84 -8.97
C ASN A 32 7.24 4.59 -9.57
N GLN A 33 6.39 3.92 -10.37
CA GLN A 33 5.29 4.60 -11.08
C GLN A 33 3.94 4.48 -10.38
N VAL A 34 3.74 3.48 -9.53
CA VAL A 34 2.44 3.22 -8.91
C VAL A 34 2.53 3.13 -7.39
N ILE A 35 3.37 2.25 -6.84
CA ILE A 35 3.38 1.99 -5.39
C ILE A 35 3.87 3.23 -4.63
N LEU A 36 5.09 3.71 -4.90
CA LEU A 36 5.64 4.88 -4.20
C LEU A 36 4.74 6.12 -4.34
N PRO A 37 4.29 6.52 -5.55
CA PRO A 37 3.39 7.67 -5.67
C PRO A 37 2.06 7.51 -4.93
N PHE A 38 1.50 6.29 -4.90
CA PHE A 38 0.26 6.03 -4.17
C PHE A 38 0.45 6.18 -2.66
N ILE A 39 1.55 5.67 -2.13
CA ILE A 39 1.88 5.74 -0.69
C ILE A 39 2.20 7.18 -0.26
N GLN A 40 2.99 7.92 -1.04
CA GLN A 40 3.22 9.35 -0.82
C GLN A 40 1.93 10.17 -0.79
N ALA A 41 1.00 9.89 -1.71
CA ALA A 41 -0.29 10.57 -1.71
C ALA A 41 -1.13 10.26 -0.44
N LEU A 42 -1.02 9.04 0.10
CA LEU A 42 -1.66 8.68 1.36
C LEU A 42 -1.00 9.40 2.54
N GLU A 43 0.32 9.48 2.57
CA GLU A 43 1.08 10.23 3.59
C GLU A 43 0.70 11.69 3.60
N ASP A 44 0.68 12.35 2.45
CA ASP A 44 0.34 13.78 2.36
C ASP A 44 -1.05 14.06 2.93
N VAL A 45 -2.04 13.23 2.58
CA VAL A 45 -3.42 13.39 3.03
C VAL A 45 -3.60 13.03 4.50
N CYS A 46 -3.00 11.93 4.96
CA CYS A 46 -3.07 11.50 6.35
C CYS A 46 -2.30 12.44 7.27
N GLY A 47 -1.08 12.82 6.89
CA GLY A 47 -0.24 13.77 7.61
C GLY A 47 -0.89 15.13 7.75
N ALA A 48 -1.48 15.68 6.67
CA ALA A 48 -2.23 16.93 6.73
C ALA A 48 -3.44 16.88 7.69
N ARG A 49 -3.93 15.69 8.04
CA ARG A 49 -5.05 15.47 8.96
C ARG A 49 -4.61 15.00 10.36
N GLY A 50 -3.30 14.85 10.59
CA GLY A 50 -2.75 14.31 11.84
C GLY A 50 -3.03 12.83 12.05
N TYR A 51 -3.28 12.07 10.97
CA TYR A 51 -3.50 10.62 11.03
C TYR A 51 -2.18 9.86 10.92
N VAL A 52 -2.06 8.79 11.70
CA VAL A 52 -1.02 7.77 11.50
C VAL A 52 -1.53 6.77 10.47
N LEU A 53 -0.79 6.58 9.38
CA LEU A 53 -1.14 5.63 8.32
C LEU A 53 -0.66 4.23 8.71
N ASN A 54 -1.60 3.32 8.95
CA ASN A 54 -1.33 1.89 9.16
C ASN A 54 -2.15 1.07 8.16
N ILE A 55 -1.49 0.24 7.35
CA ILE A 55 -2.17 -0.70 6.45
C ILE A 55 -2.00 -2.10 7.03
N TYR A 56 -3.08 -2.65 7.58
CA TYR A 56 -3.16 -3.99 8.14
C TYR A 56 -3.99 -4.91 7.24
N GLY A 57 -3.44 -6.06 6.84
CA GLY A 57 -4.13 -7.06 6.04
C GLY A 57 -3.71 -8.48 6.41
N GLU A 58 -4.59 -9.45 6.13
CA GLU A 58 -4.35 -10.88 6.44
C GLU A 58 -3.10 -11.46 5.77
N GLN A 59 -2.64 -10.86 4.66
CA GLN A 59 -1.52 -11.34 3.86
C GLN A 59 -0.32 -10.38 3.78
N ALA A 60 -0.48 -9.13 4.19
CA ALA A 60 0.59 -8.13 4.12
C ALA A 60 0.36 -7.00 5.11
N ASN A 61 1.46 -6.50 5.68
CA ASN A 61 1.53 -5.22 6.38
C ASN A 61 2.35 -4.27 5.52
N LEU A 62 1.87 -3.03 5.36
CA LEU A 62 2.67 -1.96 4.77
C LEU A 62 2.91 -0.89 5.83
N THR A 63 4.17 -0.74 6.19
CA THR A 63 4.64 0.29 7.12
C THR A 63 5.37 1.35 6.31
N PHE A 64 4.97 2.61 6.50
CA PHE A 64 5.75 3.75 6.05
C PHE A 64 6.27 4.51 7.26
N THR A 65 7.57 4.82 7.24
CA THR A 65 8.18 5.72 8.19
C THR A 65 8.90 6.77 7.36
N GLY A 66 8.59 8.05 7.57
CA GLY A 66 9.36 9.15 6.97
C GLY A 66 10.74 9.35 7.62
N ASP A 67 11.22 8.32 8.33
CA ASP A 67 12.38 8.29 9.22
C ASP A 67 13.07 6.93 9.04
N GLU A 68 14.33 6.94 8.62
CA GLU A 68 15.11 5.75 8.27
C GLU A 68 15.41 4.88 9.51
N ASP A 69 15.64 5.50 10.68
CA ASP A 69 15.91 4.78 11.92
C ASP A 69 14.65 4.03 12.39
N ALA A 70 13.49 4.69 12.27
CA ALA A 70 12.20 4.08 12.57
C ALA A 70 11.85 2.93 11.58
N ALA A 71 12.32 3.02 10.33
CA ALA A 71 12.09 1.97 9.33
C ALA A 71 12.77 0.66 9.74
N GLU A 72 14.02 0.76 10.20
CA GLU A 72 14.83 -0.38 10.62
C GLU A 72 14.26 -1.05 11.89
N GLU A 73 13.86 -0.25 12.87
CA GLU A 73 13.22 -0.77 14.09
C GLU A 73 11.92 -1.52 13.79
N ILE A 74 11.07 -0.96 12.91
CA ILE A 74 9.81 -1.59 12.54
C ILE A 74 10.04 -2.84 11.69
N TYR A 75 11.04 -2.84 10.81
CA TYR A 75 11.44 -4.05 10.08
C TYR A 75 11.85 -5.17 11.05
N ALA A 76 12.72 -4.88 12.02
CA ALA A 76 13.17 -5.86 13.01
C ALA A 76 12.01 -6.42 13.86
N LEU A 77 11.02 -5.59 14.19
CA LEU A 77 9.80 -6.01 14.90
C LEU A 77 8.95 -6.98 14.05
N ILE A 78 8.79 -6.68 12.76
CA ILE A 78 8.01 -7.52 11.85
C ILE A 78 8.69 -8.89 11.66
N GLU A 79 10.00 -8.91 11.42
CA GLU A 79 10.77 -10.15 11.29
C GLU A 79 10.65 -11.02 12.55
N SER A 80 10.83 -10.43 13.73
CA SER A 80 10.67 -11.13 15.01
C SER A 80 9.28 -11.78 15.17
N TYR A 81 8.22 -11.08 14.76
CA TYR A 81 6.86 -11.63 14.76
C TYR A 81 6.70 -12.81 13.78
N LEU A 82 7.24 -12.71 12.57
CA LEU A 82 7.17 -13.77 11.56
C LEU A 82 7.97 -15.02 11.98
N ASP A 83 9.13 -14.83 12.59
CA ASP A 83 9.92 -15.93 13.15
C ASP A 83 9.16 -16.67 14.25
N SER A 84 8.52 -15.92 15.18
CA SER A 84 7.72 -16.51 16.26
C SER A 84 6.53 -17.36 15.79
N ARG A 85 6.05 -17.10 14.56
CA ARG A 85 4.95 -17.85 13.93
C ARG A 85 5.43 -19.12 13.23
N THR A 86 6.70 -19.21 12.89
CA THR A 86 7.30 -20.36 12.20
C THR A 86 7.77 -21.43 13.20
N GLU A 87 8.03 -21.04 14.44
CA GLU A 87 8.38 -21.94 15.54
C GLU A 87 7.17 -22.52 16.32
N ALA A 88 5.94 -22.16 15.95
CA ALA A 88 4.69 -22.52 16.63
C ALA A 88 3.89 -23.63 15.94
#